data_AF-A0A395IJW1-F1
#
_entry.id   AF-A0A395IJW1-F1
#
_cell.length_a   1.000
_cell.length_b   1.000
_cell.length_c   1.000
_cell.angle_alpha   90.00
_cell.angle_beta   90.00
_cell.angle_gamma   90.00
#
_symmetry.space_group_name_H-M   'P 1'
#
loop_
_entity.id
_entity.type
_entity.pdbx_description
1 polymer ?
#
loop_
_entity_poly.entity_id
_entity_poly.type
_entity_poly.pdbx_seq_one_letter_code
_entity_poly.pdbx_strand_id
1 'polypeptide(L)'
;MSSSTSTPIDYANLPTPPKAVADFCLIPIGTPTPSVSKEVAAVQRLMKASGLSYSMHSAGTTVEGTWDQVMRLIGQAHTPRASKRCVARAD
;
A
#
# COMPACT_ATOMS: atom_id res chain seq x y z
N MET A 1 -2.77 -34.04 33.68
CA MET A 1 -1.93 -32.95 33.13
C MET A 1 -1.78 -33.21 31.64
N SER A 2 -2.64 -32.63 30.81
CA SER A 2 -2.53 -32.79 29.35
C SER A 2 -1.65 -31.66 28.81
N SER A 3 -0.42 -32.01 28.44
CA SER A 3 0.52 -31.11 27.77
C SER A 3 0.09 -30.95 26.32
N SER A 4 -0.35 -29.74 25.96
CA SER A 4 -0.62 -29.36 24.57
C SER A 4 0.72 -29.07 23.86
N THR A 5 1.14 -29.96 22.97
CA THR A 5 2.26 -29.72 22.06
C THR A 5 1.81 -28.75 20.97
N SER A 6 2.38 -27.55 20.97
CA SER A 6 2.22 -26.58 19.88
C SER A 6 3.06 -27.03 18.68
N THR A 7 2.42 -27.38 17.57
CA THR A 7 3.10 -27.63 16.30
C THR A 7 3.78 -26.32 15.84
N PRO A 8 5.04 -26.33 15.35
CA PRO A 8 5.67 -25.13 14.82
C PRO A 8 4.87 -24.59 13.64
N ILE A 9 4.46 -23.33 13.69
CA ILE A 9 3.80 -22.67 12.57
C ILE A 9 4.85 -22.39 11.48
N ASP A 10 4.59 -22.86 10.27
CA ASP A 10 5.40 -22.57 9.09
C ASP A 10 5.03 -21.19 8.53
N TYR A 11 5.78 -20.17 8.95
CA TYR A 11 5.59 -18.79 8.51
C TYR A 11 5.89 -18.56 7.02
N ALA A 12 6.60 -19.47 6.34
CA ALA A 12 6.99 -19.28 4.93
C ALA A 12 5.86 -19.58 3.93
N ASN A 13 4.85 -20.36 4.33
CA ASN A 13 3.79 -20.84 3.44
C ASN A 13 2.38 -20.37 3.86
N LEU A 14 2.29 -19.25 4.59
CA LEU A 14 0.99 -18.71 4.99
C LEU A 14 0.25 -18.14 3.77
N PRO A 15 -1.02 -18.53 3.54
CA PRO A 15 -1.80 -17.98 2.44
C PRO A 15 -2.13 -16.50 2.71
N THR A 16 -2.12 -15.69 1.66
CA THR A 16 -2.58 -14.31 1.73
C THR A 16 -4.11 -14.26 1.79
N PRO A 17 -4.70 -13.28 2.50
CA PRO A 17 -6.15 -13.15 2.58
C PRO A 17 -6.76 -12.79 1.22
N PRO A 18 -8.00 -13.21 0.92
CA PRO A 18 -8.66 -12.91 -0.36
C PRO A 18 -9.03 -11.44 -0.53
N LYS A 19 -9.16 -10.70 0.58
CA LYS A 19 -9.46 -9.27 0.61
C LYS A 19 -8.46 -8.55 1.51
N ALA A 20 -8.15 -7.32 1.14
CA ALA A 20 -7.27 -6.45 1.88
C ALA A 20 -7.86 -5.03 1.90
N VAL A 21 -7.77 -4.41 3.07
CA VAL A 21 -7.85 -2.96 3.22
C VAL A 21 -6.47 -2.53 3.66
N ALA A 22 -5.88 -1.60 2.93
CA ALA A 22 -4.57 -1.06 3.27
C ALA A 22 -4.66 0.45 3.28
N ASP A 23 -4.22 1.06 4.38
CA ASP A 23 -3.89 2.47 4.41
C ASP A 23 -2.41 2.63 4.08
N PHE A 24 -2.10 3.58 3.19
CA PHE A 24 -0.72 3.90 2.89
C PHE A 24 -0.51 5.38 2.64
N CYS A 25 0.65 5.87 3.07
CA CYS A 25 1.13 7.22 2.78
C CYS A 25 2.33 7.15 1.85
N LEU A 26 2.40 8.03 0.84
CA LEU A 26 3.55 8.12 -0.07
C LEU A 26 4.30 9.41 0.22
N ILE A 27 5.50 9.28 0.79
CA ILE A 27 6.35 10.42 1.14
C ILE A 27 7.46 10.56 0.10
N PRO A 28 7.41 11.51 -0.84
CA PRO A 28 8.47 11.68 -1.83
C PRO A 28 9.78 12.14 -1.19
N ILE A 29 10.90 11.53 -1.57
CA ILE A 29 12.23 11.85 -1.03
C ILE A 29 13.12 12.44 -2.13
N GLY A 30 13.73 13.59 -1.84
CA GLY A 30 14.68 14.24 -2.74
C GLY A 30 14.01 15.05 -3.86
N THR A 31 12.82 15.59 -3.61
CA THR A 31 12.20 16.58 -4.50
C THR A 31 13.01 17.89 -4.45
N PRO A 32 13.23 18.56 -5.60
CA PRO A 32 13.93 19.85 -5.63
C PRO A 32 13.11 20.98 -4.99
N THR A 33 11.82 20.74 -4.78
CA THR A 33 10.87 21.68 -4.17
C THR A 33 10.09 21.01 -3.03
N PRO A 34 9.68 21.77 -2.01
CA PRO A 34 8.85 21.25 -0.91
C PRO A 34 7.41 20.95 -1.33
N SER A 35 6.98 21.40 -2.52
CA SER A 35 5.65 21.08 -3.05
C SER A 35 5.61 19.63 -3.54
N VAL A 36 4.62 18.88 -3.06
CA VAL A 36 4.34 17.48 -3.40
C VAL A 36 3.07 17.30 -4.22
N SER A 37 2.48 18.40 -4.71
CA SER A 37 1.17 18.39 -5.37
C SER A 37 1.18 17.59 -6.68
N LYS A 38 2.32 17.48 -7.36
CA LYS A 38 2.45 16.73 -8.62
C LYS A 38 2.41 15.22 -8.38
N GLU A 39 3.05 14.78 -7.31
CA GLU A 39 3.13 13.41 -6.84
C GLU A 39 1.74 12.95 -6.38
N VAL A 40 1.07 13.76 -5.56
CA VAL A 40 -0.33 13.51 -5.14
C VAL A 40 -1.25 13.38 -6.36
N ALA A 41 -1.14 14.28 -7.35
CA ALA A 41 -1.93 14.21 -8.57
C ALA A 41 -1.63 12.97 -9.42
N ALA A 42 -0.38 12.49 -9.44
CA ALA A 42 0.00 11.26 -10.14
C ALA A 42 -0.61 10.02 -9.47
N VAL A 43 -0.53 9.93 -8.15
CA VAL A 43 -1.11 8.84 -7.36
C VAL A 43 -2.64 8.83 -7.50
N GLN A 44 -3.28 9.99 -7.46
CA GLN A 44 -4.73 10.09 -7.66
C GLN A 44 -5.17 9.59 -9.04
N ARG A 45 -4.38 9.85 -10.10
CA ARG A 45 -4.64 9.30 -11.44
C ARG A 45 -4.47 7.78 -11.47
N LEU A 46 -3.45 7.25 -10.79
CA LEU A 46 -3.23 5.81 -10.67
C LEU A 46 -4.41 5.12 -9.96
N MET A 47 -4.88 5.68 -8.84
CA MET A 47 -6.05 5.18 -8.11
C MET A 47 -7.31 5.20 -8.99
N LYS A 48 -7.54 6.30 -9.71
CA LYS A 48 -8.69 6.39 -10.62
C LYS A 48 -8.60 5.37 -11.76
N ALA A 49 -7.40 5.06 -12.24
CA ALA A 49 -7.18 4.07 -13.30
C ALA A 49 -7.28 2.62 -12.79
N SER A 50 -7.06 2.37 -11.50
CA SER A 50 -7.13 1.01 -10.93
C SER A 50 -8.56 0.51 -10.79
N GLY A 51 -9.53 1.43 -10.67
CA GLY A 51 -10.94 1.10 -10.49
C GLY A 51 -11.28 0.52 -9.11
N LEU A 52 -10.33 0.57 -8.16
CA LEU A 52 -10.53 0.11 -6.79
C LEU A 52 -11.26 1.16 -5.94
N SER A 53 -11.91 0.70 -4.87
CA SER A 53 -12.46 1.61 -3.88
C SER A 53 -11.30 2.25 -3.11
N TYR A 54 -11.26 3.58 -3.07
CA TYR A 54 -10.23 4.31 -2.35
C TYR A 54 -10.79 5.57 -1.68
N SER A 55 -10.17 5.97 -0.57
CA SER A 55 -10.47 7.19 0.17
C SER A 55 -9.17 7.90 0.53
N MET A 56 -9.02 9.14 0.06
CA MET A 56 -7.86 9.98 0.39
C MET A 56 -8.18 10.85 1.60
N HIS A 57 -7.24 10.95 2.54
CA HIS A 57 -7.34 11.80 3.73
C HIS A 57 -6.00 12.48 4.01
N SER A 58 -5.94 13.31 5.07
CA SER A 58 -4.75 14.09 5.41
C SER A 58 -3.51 13.25 5.75
N ALA A 59 -3.71 12.01 6.23
CA ALA A 59 -2.62 11.13 6.68
C ALA A 59 -2.21 10.09 5.63
N GLY A 60 -2.95 9.92 4.53
CA GLY A 60 -2.72 8.82 3.62
C GLY A 60 -3.85 8.59 2.62
N THR A 61 -3.85 7.39 2.05
CA THR A 61 -4.93 6.89 1.21
C THR A 61 -5.23 5.46 1.57
N THR A 62 -6.49 5.24 1.93
CA THR A 62 -7.03 3.92 2.20
C THR A 62 -7.54 3.32 0.89
N VAL A 63 -7.18 2.07 0.60
CA VAL A 63 -7.67 1.33 -0.57
C VAL A 63 -8.24 -0.02 -0.14
N GLU A 64 -9.30 -0.45 -0.81
CA GLU A 64 -9.97 -1.72 -0.56
C GLU A 64 -10.06 -2.53 -1.85
N GLY A 65 -9.73 -3.83 -1.75
CA GLY A 65 -9.82 -4.75 -2.87
C GLY A 65 -9.33 -6.15 -2.52
N THR A 66 -8.96 -6.93 -3.53
CA THR A 66 -8.21 -8.17 -3.29
C THR A 66 -6.78 -7.85 -2.88
N TRP A 67 -6.16 -8.74 -2.09
CA TRP A 67 -4.77 -8.56 -1.65
C TRP A 67 -3.82 -8.24 -2.79
N ASP A 68 -3.89 -9.00 -3.88
CA ASP A 68 -3.02 -8.82 -5.04
C ASP A 68 -3.24 -7.47 -5.73
N GLN A 69 -4.49 -7.03 -5.84
CA GLN A 69 -4.81 -5.72 -6.44
C GLN A 69 -4.28 -4.57 -5.60
N VAL A 70 -4.48 -4.63 -4.28
CA VAL A 70 -4.01 -3.62 -3.33
C VAL A 70 -2.50 -3.54 -3.33
N MET A 71 -1.81 -4.68 -3.17
CA MET A 71 -0.34 -4.71 -3.15
C MET A 71 0.27 -4.31 -4.49
N ARG A 72 -0.36 -4.70 -5.61
CA ARG A 72 0.06 -4.26 -6.95
C ARG A 72 -0.08 -2.75 -7.11
N LEU A 73 -1.17 -2.15 -6.65
CA LEU A 73 -1.38 -0.71 -6.71
C LEU A 73 -0.31 0.05 -5.91
N ILE A 74 -0.05 -0.41 -4.68
CA ILE A 74 0.99 0.16 -3.81
C ILE A 74 2.35 0.05 -4.51
N GLY A 75 2.71 -1.12 -5.06
CA GLY A 75 3.96 -1.30 -5.80
C GLY A 75 4.08 -0.40 -7.04
N GLN A 76 3.00 -0.23 -7.80
CA GLN A 76 2.94 0.69 -8.94
C GLN A 76 3.13 2.15 -8.50
N ALA A 77 2.60 2.54 -7.35
CA ALA A 77 2.75 3.89 -6.83
C ALA A 77 4.19 4.22 -6.40
N HIS A 78 5.01 3.21 -6.09
CA HIS A 78 6.46 3.36 -5.82
C HIS A 78 7.32 3.42 -7.09
N THR A 79 6.75 3.13 -8.27
CA THR A 79 7.50 3.16 -9.52
C THR A 79 7.93 4.60 -9.86
N PRO A 80 9.13 4.83 -10.46
CA PRO A 80 9.73 6.16 -10.61
C PRO A 80 8.88 7.21 -11.34
N ARG A 81 7.86 6.77 -12.07
CA ARG A 81 6.94 7.61 -12.82
C ARG A 81 5.85 8.26 -11.96
N ALA A 82 5.54 7.66 -10.81
CA ALA A 82 4.53 8.13 -9.86
C ALA A 82 5.15 8.92 -8.70
N SER A 83 6.32 8.50 -8.20
CA SER A 83 7.05 9.27 -7.19
C SER A 83 8.50 8.78 -7.04
N LYS A 84 9.46 9.70 -6.95
CA LYS A 84 10.87 9.33 -6.73
C LYS A 84 11.06 9.05 -5.24
N ARG A 85 11.19 7.77 -4.89
CA ARG A 85 11.44 7.25 -3.52
C ARG A 85 10.33 7.61 -2.54
N CYS A 86 9.33 6.74 -2.42
CA CYS A 86 8.32 6.81 -1.36
C CYS A 86 8.54 5.74 -0.30
N VAL A 87 8.25 6.10 0.96
CA VAL A 87 8.10 5.17 2.07
C VAL A 87 6.60 5.01 2.31
N ALA A 88 6.09 3.78 2.21
CA ALA A 88 4.76 3.44 2.67
C ALA A 88 4.77 3.19 4.17
N ARG A 89 3.97 3.95 4.91
CA ARG A 89 3.55 3.59 6.27
C ARG A 89 2.20 2.89 6.13
N ALA A 90 2.13 1.62 6.55
CA ALA A 90 0.88 0.90 6.72
C ALA A 90 0.54 0.91 8.21
N ASP A 91 -0.63 1.47 8.56
CA ASP A 91 -1.26 1.34 9.89
C ASP A 91 -2.31 0.21 9.84
#